data_AF-A0A522SBV2-F1
#
_entry.id   AF-A0A522SBV2-F1
#
_cell.length_a   1.000
_cell.length_b   1.000
_cell.length_c   1.000
_cell.angle_alpha   90.00
_cell.angle_beta   90.00
_cell.angle_gamma   90.00
#
_symmetry.space_group_name_H-M   'P 1'
#
loop_
_entity.id
_entity.type
_entity.pdbx_description
1 polymer ?
#
loop_
_entity_poly.entity_id
_entity_poly.type
_entity_poly.pdbx_seq_one_letter_code
_entity_poly.pdbx_strand_id
1 'polypeptide(L)'
;MVGIFAMCEANTPGVGTVLDAAGLTSIPEAHCYLKINGERFDFTGLRSGTASPFESLVTEQVVAPAALAERKIHFHKDAIAAWAPAHGLTAKAAWPIREACIAALAPPRSMNQYG
;
A
#
# COMPACT_ATOMS: atom_id res chain seq x y z
N MET A 1 -4.16 12.28 6.74
CA MET A 1 -4.55 12.05 5.34
C MET A 1 -4.55 10.56 5.09
N VAL A 2 -5.45 10.07 4.22
CA VAL A 2 -5.33 8.76 3.61
C VAL A 2 -5.25 8.98 2.10
N GLY A 3 -4.30 8.33 1.45
CA GLY A 3 -4.18 8.36 -0.01
C GLY A 3 -4.09 6.97 -0.59
N ILE A 4 -4.58 6.80 -1.81
CA ILE A 4 -4.38 5.58 -2.59
C ILE A 4 -3.25 5.83 -3.57
N PHE A 5 -2.32 4.89 -3.67
CA PHE A 5 -1.33 4.86 -4.73
C PHE A 5 -1.31 3.49 -5.41
N ALA A 6 -0.81 3.44 -6.64
CA ALA A 6 -0.59 2.19 -7.35
C ALA A 6 0.75 1.59 -6.88
N MET A 7 0.69 0.64 -5.95
CA MET A 7 1.88 -0.02 -5.40
C MET A 7 2.51 -0.94 -6.46
N CYS A 8 3.79 -0.73 -6.73
CA CYS A 8 4.59 -1.51 -7.66
C CYS A 8 6.04 -1.61 -7.17
N GLU A 9 6.88 -2.39 -7.84
CA GLU A 9 8.29 -2.55 -7.45
C GLU A 9 9.07 -1.22 -7.47
N ALA A 10 8.72 -0.28 -8.35
CA ALA A 10 9.43 0.98 -8.48
C ALA A 10 9.22 1.93 -7.29
N ASN A 11 8.02 1.94 -6.69
CA ASN A 11 7.69 2.80 -5.55
C ASN A 11 7.65 2.06 -4.21
N THR A 12 7.55 0.73 -4.23
CA THR A 12 7.57 -0.13 -3.05
C THR A 12 8.44 -1.37 -3.32
N PRO A 13 9.78 -1.24 -3.33
CA PRO A 13 10.69 -2.34 -3.62
C PRO A 13 10.49 -3.53 -2.67
N GLY A 14 10.45 -4.74 -3.24
CA GLY A 14 10.21 -5.99 -2.54
C GLY A 14 8.85 -6.64 -2.81
N VAL A 15 7.93 -5.94 -3.50
CA VAL A 15 6.62 -6.50 -3.87
C VAL A 15 6.59 -7.10 -5.27
N GLY A 16 7.60 -6.82 -6.10
CA GLY A 16 7.64 -7.17 -7.52
C GLY A 16 7.42 -8.66 -7.77
N THR A 17 8.10 -9.53 -7.04
CA THR A 17 7.93 -10.98 -7.14
C THR A 17 6.47 -11.43 -6.91
N VAL A 18 5.75 -10.78 -5.99
CA VAL A 18 4.35 -11.11 -5.69
C VAL A 18 3.44 -10.64 -6.82
N LEU A 19 3.68 -9.44 -7.34
CA LEU A 19 2.91 -8.86 -8.44
C LEU A 19 3.12 -9.63 -9.75
N ASP A 20 4.36 -9.96 -10.08
CA ASP A 20 4.72 -10.74 -11.27
C ASP A 20 4.08 -12.13 -11.23
N ALA A 21 4.09 -12.80 -10.06
CA ALA A 21 3.43 -14.09 -9.87
C ALA A 21 1.90 -14.01 -10.05
N ALA A 22 1.31 -12.84 -9.84
CA ALA A 22 -0.10 -12.57 -10.06
C ALA A 22 -0.40 -12.01 -11.47
N GLY A 23 0.62 -11.79 -12.32
CA GLY A 23 0.47 -11.17 -13.64
C GLY A 23 0.09 -9.68 -13.59
N LEU A 24 0.44 -8.99 -12.52
CA LEU A 24 0.09 -7.59 -12.27
C LEU A 24 1.34 -6.71 -12.33
N THR A 25 1.18 -5.49 -12.84
CA THR A 25 2.23 -4.46 -12.79
C THR A 25 2.14 -3.58 -11.56
N SER A 26 0.95 -3.46 -10.97
CA SER A 26 0.69 -2.71 -9.75
C SER A 26 -0.60 -3.18 -9.09
N ILE A 27 -0.83 -2.77 -7.84
CA ILE A 27 -2.11 -2.97 -7.13
C ILE A 27 -2.41 -1.76 -6.22
N PRO A 28 -3.68 -1.36 -6.01
CA PRO A 28 -3.99 -0.24 -5.14
C PRO A 28 -3.59 -0.48 -3.68
N GLU A 29 -2.91 0.49 -3.08
CA GLU A 29 -2.51 0.47 -1.67
C GLU A 29 -2.96 1.76 -0.97
N ALA A 30 -3.56 1.61 0.22
CA ALA A 30 -3.97 2.73 1.05
C ALA A 30 -2.90 3.13 2.06
N HIS A 31 -2.35 4.33 1.88
CA HIS A 31 -1.33 4.89 2.75
C HIS A 31 -1.86 5.99 3.65
N CYS A 32 -1.48 5.96 4.93
CA CYS A 32 -1.81 7.02 5.88
C CYS A 32 -0.58 7.89 6.10
N TYR A 33 -0.74 9.20 5.99
CA TYR A 33 0.32 10.17 6.25
C TYR A 33 -0.26 11.46 6.81
N LEU A 34 0.59 12.30 7.41
CA LEU A 34 0.22 13.62 7.92
C LEU A 34 0.49 14.69 6.87
N LYS A 35 -0.36 15.73 6.82
CA LYS A 35 -0.12 16.93 6.01
C LYS A 35 -0.10 18.12 6.95
N ILE A 36 1.04 18.79 7.08
CA ILE A 36 1.25 19.92 7.99
C ILE A 36 1.77 21.08 7.13
N ASN A 37 1.09 22.22 7.14
CA ASN A 37 1.46 23.41 6.35
C ASN A 37 1.65 23.14 4.84
N GLY A 38 0.94 22.17 4.28
CA GLY A 38 1.02 21.80 2.86
C GLY A 38 2.05 20.71 2.56
N GLU A 39 3.00 20.46 3.46
CA GLU A 39 3.99 19.38 3.35
C GLU A 39 3.43 18.05 3.86
N ARG A 40 3.83 16.95 3.21
CA ARG A 40 3.39 15.59 3.56
C ARG A 40 4.50 14.88 4.34
N PHE A 41 4.13 14.27 5.46
CA PHE A 41 5.02 13.57 6.37
C PHE A 41 4.51 12.15 6.61
N ASP A 42 5.37 11.17 6.34
CA ASP A 42 5.10 9.76 6.60
C ASP A 42 5.90 9.31 7.82
N PHE A 43 5.20 8.71 8.78
CA PHE A 43 5.77 8.20 10.03
C PHE A 43 5.57 6.68 10.19
N THR A 44 5.13 5.97 9.15
CA THR A 44 4.85 4.53 9.23
C THR A 44 6.08 3.65 8.98
N GLY A 45 7.27 4.23 8.85
CA GLY A 45 8.53 3.48 8.72
C GLY A 45 8.78 2.87 7.34
N LEU A 46 8.14 3.38 6.28
CA LEU A 46 8.60 3.08 4.90
C LEU A 46 10.07 3.50 4.79
N ARG A 47 10.91 2.60 4.28
CA ARG A 47 12.36 2.82 4.23
C ARG A 47 12.68 4.09 3.44
N SER A 48 13.45 5.00 4.04
CA SER A 48 13.99 6.16 3.34
C SER A 48 14.73 5.71 2.08
N GLY A 49 14.32 6.21 0.92
CA GLY A 49 14.98 5.94 -0.37
C GLY A 49 14.11 5.30 -1.45
N THR A 50 12.88 4.86 -1.13
CA THR A 50 11.87 4.60 -2.17
C THR A 50 11.37 5.94 -2.70
N ALA A 51 11.11 6.06 -4.01
CA ALA A 51 10.44 7.25 -4.54
C ALA A 51 9.21 7.53 -3.66
N SER A 52 9.08 8.76 -3.15
CA SER A 52 8.11 9.04 -2.10
C SER A 52 6.73 8.56 -2.54
N PRO A 53 5.98 7.78 -1.72
CA PRO A 53 4.64 7.34 -2.08
C PRO A 53 3.73 8.52 -2.42
N PHE A 54 4.08 9.74 -1.98
CA PHE A 54 3.45 11.00 -2.32
C PHE A 54 3.47 11.33 -3.82
N GLU A 55 4.53 10.96 -4.53
CA GLU A 55 4.65 11.20 -5.98
C GLU A 55 3.76 10.28 -6.81
N SER A 56 3.34 9.15 -6.23
CA SER A 56 2.46 8.15 -6.87
C SER A 56 1.00 8.21 -6.39
N LEU A 57 0.63 9.23 -5.59
CA LEU A 57 -0.74 9.36 -5.08
C LEU A 57 -1.74 9.60 -6.21
N VAL A 58 -2.73 8.73 -6.30
CA VAL A 58 -3.84 8.85 -7.25
C VAL A 58 -4.97 9.69 -6.64
N THR A 59 -5.14 9.66 -5.32
CA THR A 59 -6.15 10.45 -4.60
C THR A 59 -5.77 10.63 -3.12
N GLU A 60 -6.22 11.72 -2.48
CA GLU A 60 -6.01 12.00 -1.06
C GLU A 60 -7.28 12.56 -0.37
N GLN A 61 -7.53 12.15 0.87
CA GLN A 61 -8.66 12.65 1.69
C GLN A 61 -8.23 13.01 3.11
N VAL A 62 -8.83 14.07 3.66
CA VAL A 62 -8.69 14.45 5.07
C VAL A 62 -9.54 13.51 5.92
N VAL A 63 -8.94 12.94 6.95
CA VAL A 63 -9.60 11.97 7.84
C VAL A 63 -9.33 12.35 9.29
N ALA A 64 -10.40 12.49 10.09
CA ALA A 64 -10.30 12.71 11.53
C ALA A 64 -9.66 11.48 12.22
N PRO A 65 -8.80 11.67 13.25
CA PRO A 65 -8.06 10.58 13.89
C PRO A 65 -8.94 9.43 14.40
N ALA A 66 -10.08 9.75 15.02
CA ALA A 66 -11.01 8.77 15.58
C ALA A 66 -11.65 7.82 14.54
N ALA A 67 -11.70 8.22 13.27
CA ALA A 67 -12.28 7.44 12.18
C ALA A 67 -11.22 6.98 11.16
N LEU A 68 -9.93 7.14 11.50
CA LEU A 68 -8.83 6.85 10.59
C LEU A 68 -8.75 5.36 10.24
N ALA A 69 -8.87 4.48 11.24
CA ALA A 69 -8.78 3.04 11.03
C ALA A 69 -9.91 2.53 10.13
N GLU A 70 -11.15 2.90 10.43
CA GLU A 70 -12.34 2.45 9.68
C GLU A 70 -12.39 3.05 8.26
N ARG A 71 -12.15 4.36 8.12
CA ARG A 71 -12.17 5.00 6.79
C ARG A 71 -11.02 4.54 5.91
N LYS A 72 -9.85 4.23 6.47
CA LYS A 72 -8.74 3.65 5.70
C LYS A 72 -9.15 2.32 5.07
N ILE A 73 -9.77 1.44 5.85
CA ILE A 73 -10.21 0.12 5.37
C ILE A 73 -11.29 0.27 4.29
N HIS A 74 -12.25 1.17 4.49
CA HIS A 74 -13.32 1.41 3.51
C HIS A 74 -12.75 1.95 2.19
N PHE A 75 -11.94 3.01 2.26
CA PHE A 75 -11.34 3.65 1.10
C PHE A 75 -10.43 2.70 0.30
N HIS A 76 -9.71 1.82 0.98
CA HIS A 76 -8.89 0.80 0.34
C HIS A 76 -9.74 -0.25 -0.39
N LYS A 77 -10.78 -0.75 0.29
CA LYS A 77 -11.71 -1.72 -0.29
C LYS A 77 -12.42 -1.15 -1.52
N ASP A 78 -12.82 0.11 -1.48
CA ASP A 78 -13.45 0.80 -2.61
C ASP A 78 -12.48 0.94 -3.79
N ALA A 79 -11.23 1.32 -3.52
CA ALA A 79 -10.21 1.44 -4.55
C ALA A 79 -9.91 0.09 -5.22
N ILE A 80 -9.79 -0.98 -4.44
CA ILE A 80 -9.60 -2.34 -4.96
C ILE A 80 -10.83 -2.81 -5.74
N ALA A 81 -12.04 -2.52 -5.26
CA ALA A 81 -13.28 -2.87 -5.94
C ALA A 81 -13.44 -2.17 -7.29
N ALA A 82 -13.01 -0.91 -7.39
CA ALA A 82 -13.01 -0.16 -8.65
C ALA A 82 -11.90 -0.61 -9.61
N TRP A 83 -10.72 -0.98 -9.11
CA TRP A 83 -9.55 -1.33 -9.91
C TRP A 83 -9.58 -2.78 -10.45
N ALA A 84 -10.06 -3.73 -9.65
CA ALA A 84 -9.95 -5.16 -9.93
C ALA A 84 -10.61 -5.61 -11.26
N PRO A 85 -11.80 -5.12 -11.66
CA PRO A 85 -12.45 -5.56 -12.89
C PRO A 85 -11.63 -5.28 -14.15
N ALA A 86 -10.91 -4.14 -14.19
CA ALA A 86 -10.05 -3.78 -15.31
C ALA A 86 -8.83 -4.72 -15.48
N HIS A 87 -8.52 -5.51 -14.44
CA HIS A 87 -7.42 -6.47 -14.40
C HIS A 87 -7.92 -7.93 -14.39
N GLY A 88 -9.20 -8.15 -14.71
CA GLY A 88 -9.78 -9.50 -14.74
C GLY A 88 -9.93 -10.15 -13.35
N LEU A 89 -9.88 -9.35 -12.28
CA LEU A 89 -9.97 -9.82 -10.90
C LEU A 89 -11.28 -9.39 -10.25
N THR A 90 -11.66 -10.11 -9.19
CA THR A 90 -12.64 -9.63 -8.22
C THR A 90 -11.92 -8.96 -7.05
N ALA A 91 -12.59 -8.05 -6.34
CA ALA A 91 -12.02 -7.44 -5.13
C ALA A 91 -11.56 -8.50 -4.11
N LYS A 92 -12.32 -9.60 -3.99
CA LYS A 92 -11.99 -10.73 -3.11
C LYS A 92 -10.72 -11.48 -3.54
N ALA A 93 -10.44 -11.54 -4.84
CA ALA A 93 -9.23 -12.16 -5.38
C ALA A 93 -8.01 -11.22 -5.33
N ALA A 94 -8.23 -9.91 -5.50
CA ALA A 94 -7.17 -8.91 -5.41
C ALA A 94 -6.66 -8.70 -3.97
N TRP A 95 -7.54 -8.79 -2.97
CA TRP A 95 -7.19 -8.51 -1.58
C TRP A 95 -6.04 -9.39 -1.02
N PRO A 96 -6.04 -10.72 -1.19
CA PRO A 96 -4.92 -11.57 -0.74
C PRO A 96 -3.59 -11.25 -1.44
N ILE A 97 -3.61 -10.81 -2.70
CA ILE A 97 -2.39 -10.42 -3.43
C ILE A 97 -1.78 -9.17 -2.78
N ARG A 98 -2.62 -8.19 -2.44
CA ARG A 98 -2.20 -7.02 -1.66
C ARG A 98 -1.59 -7.43 -0.32
N GLU A 99 -2.25 -8.32 0.43
CA GLU A 99 -1.73 -8.78 1.73
C GLU A 99 -0.37 -9.47 1.59
N ALA A 100 -0.19 -10.28 0.54
CA ALA A 100 1.08 -10.93 0.23
C ALA A 100 2.18 -9.92 -0.10
N CYS A 101 1.85 -8.82 -0.81
CA CYS A 101 2.80 -7.73 -1.06
C CYS A 101 3.27 -7.11 0.26
N ILE A 102 2.36 -6.81 1.18
CA ILE A 102 2.74 -6.24 2.48
C ILE A 102 3.54 -7.22 3.33
N ALA A 103 3.19 -8.51 3.30
CA ALA A 103 3.95 -9.54 3.99
C ALA A 103 5.39 -9.66 3.48
N ALA A 104 5.62 -9.45 2.17
CA ALA A 104 6.95 -9.46 1.57
C ALA A 104 7.85 -8.30 2.05
N LEU A 105 7.25 -7.22 2.57
CA LEU A 105 7.98 -6.07 3.12
C LEU A 105 8.41 -6.27 4.58
N ALA A 106 7.88 -7.30 5.26
CA ALA A 106 8.29 -7.60 6.62
C ALA A 106 9.78 -7.97 6.65
N PRO A 107 10.55 -7.50 7.65
CA PRO A 107 11.95 -7.90 7.78
C PRO A 107 12.05 -9.44 7.87
N PRO A 108 13.08 -10.05 7.25
CA PRO A 108 13.29 -11.48 7.39
C PRO A 108 13.36 -11.81 8.87
N ARG A 109 12.59 -12.82 9.30
CA ARG A 109 12.66 -13.35 10.66
C ARG A 109 14.13 -13.68 10.92
N SER A 110 14.79 -12.90 11.76
CA SER A 110 16.14 -13.22 12.23
C SER A 110 16.06 -14.60 12.88
N MET A 111 16.61 -15.61 12.20
CA MET A 111 16.91 -16.88 12.85
C MET A 111 17.94 -16.56 13.94
N ASN A 112 17.47 -16.39 15.17
CA ASN A 112 18.34 -16.54 16.34
C ASN A 112 18.82 -18.00 16.35
N GLN A 113 19.93 -18.25 15.66
CA GLN A 113 20.78 -19.40 15.92
C GLN A 113 21.67 -19.01 17.10
N TYR A 114 21.22 -19.29 18.31
CA TYR A 114 22.14 -19.50 19.43
C TYR A 114 22.39 -20.99 19.50
N GLY A 115 23.54 -21.39 18.95
CA GLY A 115 24.26 -22.59 19.37
C GLY A 115 25.10 -22.30 20.61
#